data_AF-A0A6N8WQR9-F1
#
_entry.id   AF-A0A6N8WQR9-F1
#
_cell.length_a   1.000
_cell.length_b   1.000
_cell.length_c   1.000
_cell.angle_alpha   90.00
_cell.angle_beta   90.00
_cell.angle_gamma   90.00
#
_symmetry.space_group_name_H-M   'P 1'
#
loop_
_entity.id
_entity.type
_entity.pdbx_description
1 polymer ?
#
loop_
_entity_poly.entity_id
_entity_poly.type
_entity_poly.pdbx_seq_one_letter_code
_entity_poly.pdbx_strand_id
1 'polypeptide(L)'
;MQPVFNALLNRDPEGKTWLEQLLQMASATTKAGEHPHRAGLLVETPEEVARDGVVFERRVPPPTAFLRWLLNNPQRMVVRDSVNLGATNRATTERRRKFFSTDPAERAEATAEGLRALEATGASGSMKKWWAFEGFTNIDCCLIGENLVLFVEGKRTDSVSPSTLWFSERSQLWRNVEAARDFGFSKGKDFAVILAVETEGDGVAALVEAAASLLGSYPHLEEPDREQLSMHLLGFVTWRQMVDEFGLPEECLVESLPV
;
A
#
# COMPACT_ATOMS: atom_id res chain seq x y z
N MET A 1 9.78 10.57 -7.20
CA MET A 1 8.53 11.01 -6.53
C MET A 1 8.68 12.32 -5.76
N GLN A 2 9.58 12.38 -4.76
CA GLN A 2 9.65 13.52 -3.83
C GLN A 2 9.78 14.91 -4.49
N PRO A 3 10.58 15.13 -5.55
CA PRO A 3 10.73 16.47 -6.13
C PRO A 3 9.42 17.09 -6.61
N VAL A 4 8.56 16.32 -7.28
CA VAL A 4 7.24 16.76 -7.76
C VAL A 4 6.33 17.17 -6.61
N PHE A 5 6.15 16.30 -5.61
CA PHE A 5 5.27 16.59 -4.48
C PHE A 5 5.84 17.66 -3.56
N ASN A 6 7.16 17.78 -3.43
CA ASN A 6 7.79 18.89 -2.72
C ASN A 6 7.49 20.21 -3.41
N ALA A 7 7.62 20.29 -4.75
CA ALA A 7 7.30 21.49 -5.49
C ALA A 7 5.81 21.89 -5.35
N LEU A 8 4.90 20.91 -5.42
CA LEU A 8 3.46 21.13 -5.21
C LEU A 8 3.15 21.63 -3.80
N LEU A 9 3.66 20.95 -2.76
CA LEU A 9 3.44 21.32 -1.35
C LEU A 9 4.12 22.64 -0.98
N ASN A 10 5.26 22.99 -1.59
CA ASN A 10 5.93 24.26 -1.34
C ASN A 10 5.17 25.43 -1.97
N ARG A 11 4.54 25.22 -3.13
CA ARG A 11 3.73 26.23 -3.80
C ARG A 11 2.37 26.42 -3.14
N ASP A 12 1.71 25.32 -2.79
CA ASP A 12 0.38 25.29 -2.21
C ASP A 12 0.28 24.14 -1.20
N PRO A 13 0.63 24.41 0.08
CA PRO A 13 0.64 23.40 1.13
C PRO A 13 -0.73 22.78 1.35
N GLU A 14 -1.81 23.55 1.19
CA GLU A 14 -3.18 23.07 1.47
C GLU A 14 -3.77 22.25 0.31
N GLY A 15 -3.07 22.13 -0.82
CA GLY A 15 -3.53 21.33 -1.96
C GLY A 15 -4.65 21.95 -2.79
N LYS A 16 -5.03 23.21 -2.52
CA LYS A 16 -6.19 23.90 -3.11
C LYS A 16 -6.22 23.91 -4.63
N THR A 17 -5.05 24.03 -5.24
CA THR A 17 -4.87 24.27 -6.68
C THR A 17 -4.52 23.02 -7.46
N TRP A 18 -4.15 21.92 -6.80
CA TRP A 18 -3.59 20.75 -7.49
C TRP A 18 -4.16 19.41 -7.05
N LEU A 19 -4.67 19.25 -5.82
CA LEU A 19 -5.05 17.95 -5.30
C LEU A 19 -6.27 17.37 -6.02
N GLU A 20 -7.33 18.16 -6.19
CA GLU A 20 -8.52 17.74 -6.93
C GLU A 20 -8.21 17.48 -8.40
N GLN A 21 -7.33 18.29 -9.01
CA GLN A 21 -6.90 18.09 -10.39
C GLN A 21 -6.11 16.78 -10.54
N LEU A 22 -5.21 16.48 -9.61
CA LEU A 22 -4.44 15.22 -9.60
C LEU A 22 -5.37 13.99 -9.54
N LEU A 23 -6.40 14.06 -8.70
CA LEU A 23 -7.40 13.00 -8.57
C LEU A 23 -8.21 12.83 -9.87
N GLN A 24 -8.60 13.93 -10.51
CA GLN A 24 -9.27 13.92 -11.81
C GLN A 24 -8.40 13.30 -12.90
N MET A 25 -7.13 13.73 -13.00
CA MET A 25 -6.17 13.18 -13.95
C MET A 25 -6.04 11.65 -13.81
N ALA A 26 -5.89 11.16 -12.56
CA ALA A 26 -5.81 9.73 -12.33
C ALA A 26 -7.09 9.00 -12.73
N SER A 27 -8.25 9.50 -12.29
CA SER A 27 -9.55 8.87 -12.56
C SER A 27 -9.87 8.75 -14.05
N ALA A 28 -9.40 9.69 -14.87
CA ALA A 28 -9.59 9.68 -16.32
C ALA A 28 -8.92 8.50 -17.03
N THR A 29 -7.97 7.82 -16.37
CA THR A 29 -7.29 6.64 -16.92
C THR A 29 -8.02 5.32 -16.66
N THR A 30 -9.11 5.35 -15.89
CA THR A 30 -9.96 4.18 -15.64
C THR A 30 -11.27 4.25 -16.39
N LYS A 31 -11.87 3.09 -16.66
CA LYS A 31 -13.18 3.00 -17.34
C LYS A 31 -14.33 3.58 -16.52
N ALA A 32 -14.15 3.77 -15.21
CA ALA A 32 -15.19 4.25 -14.32
C ALA A 32 -15.52 5.73 -14.58
N GLY A 33 -14.56 6.55 -15.05
CA GLY A 33 -14.74 7.94 -15.49
C GLY A 33 -15.22 8.94 -14.43
N GLU A 34 -15.80 8.48 -13.33
CA GLU A 34 -16.28 9.29 -12.22
C GLU A 34 -15.41 9.06 -10.98
N HIS A 35 -14.95 10.17 -10.39
CA HIS A 35 -14.19 10.18 -9.16
C HIS A 35 -15.13 10.54 -7.99
N PRO A 36 -15.54 9.58 -7.13
CA PRO A 36 -16.51 9.85 -6.09
C PRO A 36 -15.93 10.63 -4.90
N HIS A 37 -14.60 10.66 -4.77
CA HIS A 37 -13.96 11.26 -3.60
C HIS A 37 -13.81 12.78 -3.76
N ARG A 38 -13.84 13.48 -2.64
CA ARG A 38 -13.34 14.87 -2.55
C ARG A 38 -12.28 14.85 -1.49
N ALA A 39 -11.11 15.40 -1.77
CA ALA A 39 -10.05 15.41 -0.76
C ALA A 39 -10.29 16.46 0.32
N GLY A 40 -10.87 17.60 -0.06
CA GLY A 40 -10.83 18.80 0.76
C GLY A 40 -9.40 19.35 0.85
N LEU A 41 -9.13 20.19 1.86
CA LEU A 41 -7.78 20.73 2.07
C LEU A 41 -6.86 19.70 2.70
N LEU A 42 -5.57 19.76 2.40
CA LEU A 42 -4.55 18.99 3.13
C LEU A 42 -4.44 19.50 4.57
N VAL A 43 -4.41 18.57 5.52
CA VAL A 43 -4.40 18.86 6.96
C VAL A 43 -3.11 18.43 7.66
N GLU A 44 -2.23 17.69 6.98
CA GLU A 44 -0.95 17.22 7.53
C GLU A 44 0.19 17.53 6.54
N THR A 45 0.66 18.78 6.59
CA THR A 45 1.59 19.35 5.61
C THR A 45 2.82 19.90 6.34
N PRO A 46 3.72 19.02 6.83
CA PRO A 46 4.91 19.48 7.54
C PRO A 46 5.83 20.27 6.60
N GLU A 47 6.70 21.08 7.20
CA GLU A 47 7.82 21.69 6.50
C GLU A 47 8.67 20.63 5.80
N GLU A 48 9.35 21.01 4.72
CA GLU A 48 10.04 20.08 3.80
C GLU A 48 10.97 19.09 4.52
N VAL A 49 11.75 19.57 5.50
CA VAL A 49 12.69 18.74 6.29
C VAL A 49 12.02 17.68 7.17
N ALA A 50 10.71 17.79 7.40
CA ALA A 50 9.92 16.89 8.25
C ALA A 50 8.90 16.07 7.44
N ARG A 51 9.00 16.05 6.11
CA ARG A 51 8.11 15.27 5.23
C ARG A 51 8.43 13.78 5.21
N ASP A 52 9.67 13.38 5.48
CA ASP A 52 10.02 11.96 5.53
C ASP A 52 9.37 11.24 6.73
N GLY A 53 8.77 10.07 6.46
CA GLY A 53 7.96 9.31 7.41
C GLY A 53 6.54 9.87 7.63
N VAL A 54 6.27 11.10 7.16
CA VAL A 54 4.97 11.78 7.27
C VAL A 54 4.28 11.81 5.91
N VAL A 55 4.80 12.56 4.97
CA VAL A 55 4.33 12.58 3.58
C VAL A 55 5.00 11.46 2.81
N PHE A 56 6.33 11.34 2.88
CA PHE A 56 7.07 10.35 2.08
C PHE A 56 7.47 9.12 2.89
N GLU A 57 7.59 7.97 2.23
CA GLU A 57 8.02 6.71 2.83
C GLU A 57 7.24 6.35 4.10
N ARG A 58 5.96 6.73 4.15
CA ARG A 58 5.14 6.55 5.34
C ARG A 58 4.93 5.06 5.57
N ARG A 59 5.30 4.61 6.76
CA ARG A 59 5.14 3.21 7.16
C ARG A 59 3.72 2.96 7.63
N VAL A 60 3.02 2.08 6.92
CA VAL A 60 1.63 1.68 7.24
C VAL A 60 1.61 0.18 7.58
N PRO A 61 0.93 -0.23 8.67
CA PRO A 61 0.83 -1.64 9.01
C PRO A 61 0.07 -2.43 7.94
N PRO A 62 0.33 -3.74 7.81
CA PRO A 62 -0.49 -4.60 6.95
C PRO A 62 -1.94 -4.67 7.46
N PRO A 63 -2.91 -5.00 6.60
CA PRO A 63 -4.32 -5.11 7.01
C PRO A 63 -4.55 -6.21 8.05
N THR A 64 -5.30 -5.88 9.11
CA THR A 64 -5.53 -6.81 10.22
C THR A 64 -6.29 -8.05 9.75
N ALA A 65 -7.28 -7.87 8.87
CA ALA A 65 -8.08 -8.96 8.32
C ALA A 65 -7.22 -9.95 7.52
N PHE A 66 -6.28 -9.45 6.72
CA PHE A 66 -5.39 -10.31 5.94
C PHE A 66 -4.40 -11.08 6.82
N LEU A 67 -3.80 -10.44 7.83
CA LEU A 67 -2.94 -11.14 8.80
C LEU A 67 -3.70 -12.26 9.53
N ARG A 68 -4.95 -11.99 9.95
CA ARG A 68 -5.81 -13.02 10.56
C ARG A 68 -6.09 -14.15 9.58
N TRP A 69 -6.34 -13.85 8.32
CA TRP A 69 -6.57 -14.87 7.30
C TRP A 69 -5.33 -15.76 7.10
N LEU A 70 -4.14 -15.18 6.99
CA LEU A 70 -2.88 -15.94 6.85
C LEU A 70 -2.67 -16.90 8.03
N LEU A 71 -2.95 -16.45 9.26
CA LEU A 71 -2.85 -17.28 10.46
C LEU A 71 -3.81 -18.47 10.47
N ASN A 72 -4.96 -18.34 9.82
CA ASN A 72 -5.94 -19.42 9.67
C ASN A 72 -5.70 -20.28 8.42
N ASN A 73 -4.80 -19.88 7.52
CA ASN A 73 -4.59 -20.53 6.23
C ASN A 73 -3.10 -20.80 5.92
N PRO A 74 -2.33 -21.43 6.83
CA PRO A 74 -0.90 -21.73 6.60
C PRO A 74 -0.63 -22.50 5.30
N GLN A 75 -1.55 -23.39 4.91
CA GLN A 75 -1.48 -24.19 3.68
C GLN A 75 -1.56 -23.37 2.38
N ARG A 76 -2.04 -22.12 2.46
CA ARG A 76 -2.14 -21.21 1.31
C ARG A 76 -0.87 -20.36 1.14
N MET A 77 0.09 -20.49 2.04
CA MET A 77 1.31 -19.67 2.05
C MET A 77 2.47 -20.38 1.37
N VAL A 78 3.39 -19.58 0.82
CA VAL A 78 4.61 -20.06 0.20
C VAL A 78 5.74 -20.07 1.22
N VAL A 79 6.36 -21.24 1.41
CA VAL A 79 7.56 -21.40 2.24
C VAL A 79 8.77 -21.55 1.32
N ARG A 80 9.48 -20.45 1.06
CA ARG A 80 10.66 -20.44 0.18
C ARG A 80 11.95 -20.90 0.87
N ASP A 81 12.06 -20.64 2.18
CA ASP A 81 13.18 -21.06 3.02
C ASP A 81 12.64 -22.00 4.11
N SER A 82 12.71 -23.31 3.87
CA SER A 82 12.24 -24.32 4.81
C SER A 82 13.13 -24.49 6.04
N VAL A 83 14.36 -23.95 6.00
CA VAL A 83 15.33 -24.06 7.09
C VAL A 83 15.08 -22.97 8.13
N ASN A 84 15.09 -21.71 7.70
CA ASN A 84 14.94 -20.58 8.62
C ASN A 84 13.52 -20.04 8.68
N LEU A 85 12.65 -20.39 7.73
CA LEU A 85 11.26 -19.91 7.64
C LEU A 85 11.22 -18.39 7.70
N GLY A 86 12.08 -17.72 6.92
CA GLY A 86 12.17 -16.27 6.82
C GLY A 86 12.46 -15.56 8.15
N ALA A 87 13.08 -16.26 9.12
CA ALA A 87 13.39 -15.73 10.44
C ALA A 87 14.90 -15.54 10.63
N THR A 88 15.28 -14.52 11.39
CA THR A 88 16.68 -14.23 11.73
C THR A 88 17.10 -14.74 13.12
N ASN A 89 16.16 -15.31 13.88
CA ASN A 89 16.42 -15.84 15.21
C ASN A 89 15.70 -17.15 15.46
N ARG A 90 16.32 -17.99 16.31
CA ARG A 90 15.87 -19.35 16.61
C ARG A 90 14.46 -19.42 17.19
N ALA A 91 14.10 -18.51 18.09
CA ALA A 91 12.79 -18.52 18.74
C ALA A 91 11.64 -18.25 17.76
N THR A 92 11.86 -17.40 16.75
CA THR A 92 10.92 -17.19 15.65
C THR A 92 10.87 -18.42 14.73
N THR A 93 12.01 -19.01 14.38
CA THR A 93 12.08 -20.22 13.54
C THR A 93 11.32 -21.39 14.18
N GLU A 94 11.50 -21.62 15.49
CA GLU A 94 10.80 -22.70 16.22
C GLU A 94 9.28 -22.53 16.20
N ARG A 95 8.78 -21.31 16.43
CA ARG A 95 7.33 -21.03 16.35
C ARG A 95 6.78 -21.20 14.94
N ARG A 96 7.49 -20.69 13.93
CA ARG A 96 7.10 -20.88 12.53
C ARG A 96 7.14 -22.35 12.12
N ARG A 97 8.06 -23.15 12.66
CA ARG A 97 8.11 -24.60 12.41
C ARG A 97 6.85 -25.29 12.94
N LYS A 98 6.41 -24.95 14.15
CA LYS A 98 5.11 -25.44 14.68
C LYS A 98 3.94 -24.99 13.80
N PHE A 99 3.94 -23.73 13.37
CA PHE A 99 2.88 -23.17 12.52
C PHE A 99 2.76 -23.88 11.16
N PHE A 100 3.87 -24.26 10.54
CA PHE A 100 3.90 -25.02 9.29
C PHE A 100 4.02 -26.55 9.51
N SER A 101 3.86 -27.04 10.74
CA SER A 101 3.97 -28.46 11.05
C SER A 101 2.85 -29.26 10.39
N THR A 102 3.14 -30.50 10.01
CA THR A 102 2.11 -31.46 9.57
C THR A 102 1.26 -31.95 10.75
N ASP A 103 1.79 -31.90 11.99
CA ASP A 103 1.04 -32.21 13.20
C ASP A 103 -0.08 -31.17 13.43
N PRO A 104 -1.36 -31.59 13.39
CA PRO A 104 -2.48 -30.68 13.63
C PRO A 104 -2.47 -30.02 15.01
N ALA A 105 -1.96 -30.68 16.05
CA ALA A 105 -1.93 -30.15 17.41
C ALA A 105 -0.91 -29.01 17.55
N GLU A 106 0.31 -29.21 17.04
CA GLU A 106 1.35 -28.15 17.02
C GLU A 106 0.90 -26.94 16.21
N ARG A 107 0.28 -27.19 15.04
CA ARG A 107 -0.24 -26.14 14.18
C ARG A 107 -1.36 -25.36 14.86
N ALA A 108 -2.32 -26.05 15.48
CA ALA A 108 -3.41 -25.41 16.20
C ALA A 108 -2.92 -24.56 17.39
N GLU A 109 -1.93 -25.05 18.14
CA GLU A 109 -1.28 -24.31 19.23
C GLU A 109 -0.65 -23.01 18.72
N ALA A 110 0.17 -23.10 17.66
CA ALA A 110 0.85 -21.96 17.07
C ALA A 110 -0.14 -20.96 16.46
N THR A 111 -1.15 -21.42 15.70
CA THR A 111 -2.22 -20.56 15.17
C THR A 111 -2.93 -19.81 16.30
N ALA A 112 -3.29 -20.49 17.39
CA ALA A 112 -3.95 -19.85 18.53
C ALA A 112 -3.04 -18.84 19.24
N GLU A 113 -1.73 -19.11 19.37
CA GLU A 113 -0.75 -18.14 19.87
C GLU A 113 -0.69 -16.89 18.98
N GLY A 114 -0.58 -17.08 17.66
CA GLY A 114 -0.50 -15.99 16.69
C GLY A 114 -1.76 -15.13 16.68
N LEU A 115 -2.95 -15.75 16.72
CA LEU A 115 -4.23 -15.04 16.78
C LEU A 115 -4.38 -14.23 18.08
N ARG A 116 -4.05 -14.81 19.24
CA ARG A 116 -4.05 -14.08 20.52
C ARG A 116 -3.08 -12.90 20.50
N ALA A 117 -1.90 -13.08 19.91
CA ALA A 117 -0.93 -11.99 19.81
C ALA A 117 -1.40 -10.88 18.87
N LEU A 118 -2.00 -11.23 17.73
CA LEU A 118 -2.61 -10.25 16.81
C LEU A 118 -3.74 -9.47 17.48
N GLU A 119 -4.61 -10.15 18.23
CA GLU A 119 -5.69 -9.52 18.99
C GLU A 119 -5.15 -8.56 20.06
N ALA A 120 -4.13 -8.97 20.79
CA ALA A 120 -3.55 -8.18 21.87
C ALA A 120 -2.80 -6.92 21.39
N THR A 121 -2.13 -6.97 20.23
CA THR A 121 -1.28 -5.86 19.77
C THR A 121 -1.78 -5.14 18.53
N GLY A 122 -2.76 -5.70 17.82
CA GLY A 122 -3.18 -5.26 16.49
C GLY A 122 -2.07 -5.38 15.44
N ALA A 123 -2.41 -5.04 14.19
CA ALA A 123 -1.44 -5.04 13.09
C ALA A 123 -0.33 -3.99 13.26
N SER A 124 -0.60 -2.87 13.94
CA SER A 124 0.42 -1.86 14.27
C SER A 124 1.55 -2.41 15.14
N GLY A 125 1.27 -3.45 15.95
CA GLY A 125 2.27 -4.15 16.77
C GLY A 125 3.01 -5.30 16.05
N SER A 126 2.72 -5.55 14.77
CA SER A 126 3.21 -6.73 14.03
C SER A 126 4.70 -6.66 13.64
N MET A 127 5.35 -5.51 13.81
CA MET A 127 6.73 -5.33 13.35
C MET A 127 7.68 -6.34 13.99
N LYS A 128 8.38 -7.11 13.15
CA LYS A 128 9.33 -8.17 13.53
C LYS A 128 8.71 -9.29 14.39
N LYS A 129 7.38 -9.42 14.44
CA LYS A 129 6.70 -10.51 15.15
C LYS A 129 6.74 -11.79 14.32
N TRP A 130 6.80 -12.93 14.99
CA TRP A 130 6.91 -14.23 14.32
C TRP A 130 5.69 -14.56 13.46
N TRP A 131 4.51 -14.14 13.93
CA TRP A 131 3.20 -14.34 13.32
C TRP A 131 2.87 -13.31 12.23
N ALA A 132 3.72 -12.29 12.04
CA ALA A 132 3.56 -11.30 10.99
C ALA A 132 4.07 -11.89 9.67
N PHE A 133 3.13 -12.35 8.86
CA PHE A 133 3.37 -12.94 7.54
C PHE A 133 3.08 -11.95 6.39
N GLU A 134 2.84 -10.69 6.71
CA GLU A 134 2.95 -9.55 5.79
C GLU A 134 3.70 -8.44 6.54
N GLY A 135 4.61 -7.76 5.84
CA GLY A 135 5.37 -6.65 6.39
C GLY A 135 4.61 -5.33 6.32
N PHE A 136 5.12 -4.31 7.01
CA PHE A 136 4.68 -2.94 6.79
C PHE A 136 4.95 -2.55 5.34
N THR A 137 4.03 -1.79 4.76
CA THR A 137 4.25 -1.13 3.48
C THR A 137 4.85 0.24 3.75
N ASN A 138 5.82 0.65 2.94
CA ASN A 138 6.26 2.04 2.88
C ASN A 138 5.53 2.67 1.70
N ILE A 139 4.71 3.67 1.98
CA ILE A 139 3.96 4.40 0.96
C ILE A 139 4.84 5.55 0.48
N ASP A 140 5.15 5.56 -0.81
CA ASP A 140 6.08 6.55 -1.38
C ASP A 140 5.60 7.98 -1.12
N CYS A 141 4.30 8.28 -1.25
CA CYS A 141 3.68 9.54 -0.80
C CYS A 141 2.27 9.31 -0.22
N CYS A 142 2.03 9.86 0.96
CA CYS A 142 0.76 9.86 1.68
C CYS A 142 0.29 11.29 1.93
N LEU A 143 -0.84 11.63 1.34
CA LEU A 143 -1.48 12.93 1.47
C LEU A 143 -2.75 12.76 2.29
N ILE A 144 -2.89 13.55 3.37
CA ILE A 144 -4.08 13.51 4.22
C ILE A 144 -4.84 14.81 4.06
N GLY A 145 -6.01 14.72 3.44
CA GLY A 145 -7.00 15.78 3.33
C GLY A 145 -8.00 15.79 4.49
N GLU A 146 -8.91 16.77 4.47
CA GLU A 146 -10.06 16.84 5.38
C GLU A 146 -10.94 15.60 5.28
N ASN A 147 -11.15 15.10 4.06
CA ASN A 147 -12.11 14.05 3.77
C ASN A 147 -11.47 12.74 3.26
N LEU A 148 -10.24 12.79 2.72
CA LEU A 148 -9.60 11.69 2.02
C LEU A 148 -8.17 11.45 2.53
N VAL A 149 -7.77 10.17 2.59
CA VAL A 149 -6.36 9.77 2.56
C VAL A 149 -6.02 9.32 1.15
N LEU A 150 -5.06 9.98 0.52
CA LEU A 150 -4.54 9.58 -0.78
C LEU A 150 -3.15 8.95 -0.61
N PHE A 151 -3.01 7.69 -1.03
CA PHE A 151 -1.71 7.08 -1.23
C PHE A 151 -1.30 7.19 -2.69
N VAL A 152 -0.05 7.54 -2.92
CA VAL A 152 0.58 7.57 -4.23
C VAL A 152 1.72 6.57 -4.21
N GLU A 153 1.65 5.59 -5.11
CA GLU A 153 2.76 4.68 -5.40
C GLU A 153 3.48 5.19 -6.64
N GLY A 154 4.80 5.30 -6.61
CA GLY A 154 5.60 5.82 -7.70
C GLY A 154 6.49 4.75 -8.27
N LYS A 155 6.33 4.47 -9.56
CA LYS A 155 7.19 3.56 -10.31
C LYS A 155 7.95 4.35 -11.37
N ARG A 156 9.27 4.27 -11.31
CA ARG A 156 10.17 4.88 -12.31
C ARG A 156 10.87 3.84 -13.16
N THR A 157 11.63 2.97 -12.51
CA THR A 157 12.45 1.96 -13.17
C THR A 157 11.99 0.54 -12.90
N ASP A 158 11.32 0.33 -11.78
CA ASP A 158 10.93 -1.00 -11.30
C ASP A 158 9.43 -1.24 -11.51
N SER A 159 9.07 -2.48 -11.86
CA SER A 159 7.68 -2.89 -11.92
C SER A 159 7.04 -3.00 -10.53
N VAL A 160 5.70 -2.95 -10.49
CA VAL A 160 4.94 -3.21 -9.27
C VAL A 160 5.22 -4.63 -8.80
N SER A 161 5.57 -4.79 -7.52
CA SER A 161 5.85 -6.13 -6.99
C SER A 161 4.58 -6.99 -7.04
N PRO A 162 4.61 -8.18 -7.68
CA PRO A 162 3.40 -8.99 -7.85
C PRO A 162 3.07 -9.84 -6.61
N SER A 163 3.98 -9.91 -5.64
CA SER A 163 3.86 -10.85 -4.51
C SER A 163 4.51 -10.36 -3.24
N THR A 164 4.21 -11.04 -2.14
CA THR A 164 4.97 -10.96 -0.89
C THR A 164 5.84 -12.20 -0.71
N LEU A 165 6.73 -12.17 0.28
CA LEU A 165 7.55 -13.34 0.65
C LEU A 165 6.70 -14.59 0.95
N TRP A 166 5.55 -14.39 1.59
CA TRP A 166 4.71 -15.46 2.14
C TRP A 166 3.50 -15.79 1.26
N PHE A 167 3.14 -14.91 0.34
CA PHE A 167 1.92 -15.05 -0.46
C PHE A 167 2.12 -14.50 -1.87
N SER A 168 2.01 -15.39 -2.86
CA SER A 168 2.37 -15.13 -4.27
C SER A 168 1.35 -14.29 -5.03
N GLU A 169 0.11 -14.24 -4.57
CA GLU A 169 -0.99 -13.60 -5.30
C GLU A 169 -1.29 -12.18 -4.78
N ARG A 170 -0.45 -11.64 -3.90
CA ARG A 170 -0.64 -10.37 -3.19
C ARG A 170 0.19 -9.26 -3.82
N SER A 171 -0.40 -8.51 -4.75
CA SER A 171 0.28 -7.42 -5.46
C SER A 171 0.49 -6.20 -4.55
N GLN A 172 1.53 -5.41 -4.85
CA GLN A 172 1.82 -4.19 -4.09
C GLN A 172 0.69 -3.16 -4.18
N LEU A 173 0.05 -2.99 -5.35
CA LEU A 173 -1.07 -2.06 -5.50
C LEU A 173 -2.25 -2.45 -4.60
N TRP A 174 -2.64 -3.74 -4.60
CA TRP A 174 -3.75 -4.19 -3.76
C TRP A 174 -3.42 -4.18 -2.26
N ARG A 175 -2.15 -4.35 -1.89
CA ARG A 175 -1.68 -4.09 -0.52
C ARG A 175 -1.85 -2.63 -0.15
N ASN A 176 -1.47 -1.70 -1.03
CA ASN A 176 -1.59 -0.27 -0.77
C ASN A 176 -3.05 0.15 -0.63
N VAL A 177 -3.94 -0.36 -1.49
CA VAL A 177 -5.38 -0.07 -1.43
C VAL A 177 -5.98 -0.53 -0.10
N GLU A 178 -5.68 -1.75 0.32
CA GLU A 178 -6.21 -2.25 1.59
C GLU A 178 -5.58 -1.56 2.81
N ALA A 179 -4.30 -1.24 2.75
CA ALA A 179 -3.63 -0.44 3.77
C ALA A 179 -4.20 0.98 3.86
N ALA A 180 -4.53 1.59 2.73
CA ALA A 180 -5.18 2.90 2.64
C ALA A 180 -6.56 2.88 3.29
N ARG A 181 -7.35 1.82 3.06
CA ARG A 181 -8.64 1.61 3.72
C ARG A 181 -8.51 1.62 5.23
N ASP A 182 -7.69 0.71 5.78
CA ASP A 182 -7.55 0.55 7.22
C ASP A 182 -6.99 1.84 7.87
N PHE A 183 -6.05 2.51 7.20
CA PHE A 183 -5.48 3.76 7.66
C PHE A 183 -6.49 4.93 7.59
N GLY A 184 -7.21 5.08 6.48
CA GLY A 184 -8.26 6.09 6.29
C GLY A 184 -9.39 5.94 7.31
N PHE A 185 -9.88 4.71 7.52
CA PHE A 185 -10.90 4.42 8.54
C PHE A 185 -10.42 4.77 9.95
N SER A 186 -9.16 4.52 10.29
CA SER A 186 -8.59 4.93 11.58
C SER A 186 -8.57 6.45 11.80
N LYS A 187 -8.67 7.22 10.71
CA LYS A 187 -8.70 8.69 10.70
C LYS A 187 -10.11 9.25 10.48
N GLY A 188 -11.13 8.39 10.29
CA GLY A 188 -12.48 8.81 9.93
C GLY A 188 -12.57 9.45 8.54
N LYS A 189 -11.76 8.99 7.60
CA LYS A 189 -11.65 9.53 6.24
C LYS A 189 -11.93 8.46 5.20
N ASP A 190 -12.36 8.89 4.04
CA ASP A 190 -12.33 8.07 2.83
C ASP A 190 -10.87 7.83 2.41
N PHE A 191 -10.64 6.96 1.43
CA PHE A 191 -9.30 6.63 0.96
C PHE A 191 -9.23 6.44 -0.56
N ALA A 192 -8.05 6.63 -1.13
CA ALA A 192 -7.78 6.39 -2.52
C ALA A 192 -6.31 6.05 -2.75
N VAL A 193 -6.04 5.35 -3.85
CA VAL A 193 -4.69 5.05 -4.33
C VAL A 193 -4.57 5.47 -5.78
N ILE A 194 -3.50 6.19 -6.10
CA ILE A 194 -3.08 6.47 -7.47
C ILE A 194 -1.68 5.90 -7.71
N LEU A 195 -1.41 5.55 -8.96
CA LEU A 195 -0.09 5.18 -9.42
C LEU A 195 0.55 6.34 -10.20
N ALA A 196 1.79 6.70 -9.90
CA ALA A 196 2.58 7.65 -10.68
C ALA A 196 3.67 6.90 -11.45
N VAL A 197 3.68 7.02 -12.78
CA VAL A 197 4.54 6.24 -13.70
C VAL A 197 5.36 7.12 -14.64
N GLU A 198 6.36 6.55 -15.32
CA GLU A 198 7.10 7.26 -16.38
C GLU A 198 6.27 7.45 -17.64
N THR A 199 5.65 6.37 -18.14
CA THR A 199 4.91 6.39 -19.39
C THR A 199 3.47 5.93 -19.23
N GLU A 200 2.60 6.35 -20.15
CA GLU A 200 1.22 5.87 -20.21
C GLU A 200 1.15 4.35 -20.39
N GLY A 201 2.07 3.78 -21.17
CA GLY A 201 2.19 2.34 -21.37
C GLY A 201 2.42 1.57 -20.06
N ASP A 202 3.28 2.10 -19.19
CA ASP A 202 3.56 1.51 -17.87
C ASP A 202 2.31 1.55 -16.97
N GLY A 203 1.59 2.67 -16.99
CA GLY A 203 0.35 2.85 -16.23
C GLY A 203 -0.74 1.88 -16.67
N VAL A 204 -0.97 1.77 -17.99
CA VAL A 204 -1.94 0.81 -18.56
C VAL A 204 -1.56 -0.62 -18.22
N ALA A 205 -0.29 -0.99 -18.40
CA ALA A 205 0.19 -2.34 -18.06
C ALA A 205 -0.04 -2.67 -16.58
N ALA A 206 0.32 -1.74 -15.68
CA ALA A 206 0.14 -1.92 -14.23
C ALA A 206 -1.34 -2.08 -13.83
N LEU A 207 -2.26 -1.30 -14.43
CA LEU A 207 -3.69 -1.45 -14.16
C LEU A 207 -4.26 -2.78 -14.68
N VAL A 208 -3.79 -3.26 -15.84
CA VAL A 208 -4.18 -4.58 -16.37
C VAL A 208 -3.69 -5.70 -15.45
N GLU A 209 -2.44 -5.63 -14.98
CA GLU A 209 -1.89 -6.60 -14.02
C GLU A 209 -2.61 -6.55 -12.67
N ALA A 210 -2.95 -5.35 -12.19
CA ALA A 210 -3.75 -5.17 -10.99
C ALA A 210 -5.12 -5.85 -11.16
N ALA A 211 -5.85 -5.55 -12.23
CA ALA A 211 -7.15 -6.17 -12.49
C ALA A 211 -7.07 -7.71 -12.54
N ALA A 212 -6.03 -8.26 -13.18
CA ALA A 212 -5.81 -9.71 -13.26
C ALA A 212 -5.48 -10.36 -11.90
N SER A 213 -4.91 -9.61 -10.95
CA SER A 213 -4.48 -10.11 -9.64
C SER A 213 -5.49 -9.84 -8.51
N LEU A 214 -6.58 -9.10 -8.76
CA LEU A 214 -7.54 -8.67 -7.75
C LEU A 214 -8.08 -9.82 -6.89
N LEU A 215 -8.56 -10.89 -7.55
CA LEU A 215 -9.14 -12.05 -6.87
C LEU A 215 -8.13 -12.73 -5.93
N GLY A 216 -6.93 -12.95 -6.43
CA GLY A 216 -5.86 -13.61 -5.66
C GLY A 216 -5.32 -12.72 -4.53
N SER A 217 -5.34 -11.40 -4.70
CA SER A 217 -4.82 -10.47 -3.69
C SER A 217 -5.70 -10.34 -2.44
N TYR A 218 -6.99 -10.70 -2.53
CA TYR A 218 -7.96 -10.57 -1.43
C TYR A 218 -8.68 -11.89 -1.11
N PRO A 219 -7.95 -12.96 -0.77
CA PRO A 219 -8.57 -14.27 -0.53
C PRO A 219 -9.44 -14.29 0.75
N HIS A 220 -9.35 -13.25 1.58
CA HIS A 220 -10.09 -13.07 2.83
C HIS A 220 -11.33 -12.17 2.71
N LEU A 221 -11.56 -11.56 1.55
CA LEU A 221 -12.73 -10.72 1.29
C LEU A 221 -13.72 -11.48 0.40
N GLU A 222 -15.01 -11.17 0.51
CA GLU A 222 -16.03 -11.68 -0.41
C GLU A 222 -16.05 -10.84 -1.70
N GLU A 223 -16.68 -11.35 -2.76
CA GLU A 223 -16.71 -10.69 -4.08
C GLU A 223 -17.21 -9.23 -4.04
N PRO A 224 -18.33 -8.88 -3.37
CA PRO A 224 -18.80 -7.50 -3.31
C PRO A 224 -17.80 -6.56 -2.62
N ASP A 225 -17.10 -7.04 -1.58
CA ASP A 225 -16.11 -6.26 -0.86
C ASP A 225 -14.86 -6.01 -1.74
N ARG A 226 -14.48 -6.98 -2.58
CA ARG A 226 -13.37 -6.83 -3.53
C ARG A 226 -13.69 -5.83 -4.62
N GLU A 227 -14.90 -5.91 -5.18
CA GLU A 227 -15.36 -4.97 -6.20
C GLU A 227 -15.39 -3.55 -5.64
N GLN A 228 -15.98 -3.35 -4.45
CA GLN A 228 -15.99 -2.06 -3.78
C GLN A 228 -14.56 -1.55 -3.55
N LEU A 229 -13.67 -2.39 -3.01
CA LEU A 229 -12.29 -1.99 -2.73
C LEU A 229 -11.52 -1.60 -4.01
N SER A 230 -11.80 -2.28 -5.13
CA SER A 230 -11.15 -2.00 -6.41
C SER A 230 -11.44 -0.60 -6.96
N MET A 231 -12.59 -0.01 -6.59
CA MET A 231 -12.95 1.36 -6.98
C MET A 231 -12.03 2.43 -6.39
N HIS A 232 -11.30 2.11 -5.33
CA HIS A 232 -10.37 3.04 -4.67
C HIS A 232 -8.96 3.03 -5.29
N LEU A 233 -8.68 2.14 -6.26
CA LEU A 233 -7.54 2.30 -7.16
C LEU A 233 -7.97 3.19 -8.33
N LEU A 234 -7.73 4.49 -8.20
CA LEU A 234 -8.33 5.49 -9.10
C LEU A 234 -7.74 5.49 -10.50
N GLY A 235 -6.53 4.95 -10.68
CA GLY A 235 -5.83 4.95 -11.95
C GLY A 235 -4.38 5.40 -11.80
N PHE A 236 -3.85 5.99 -12.86
CA PHE A 236 -2.47 6.48 -12.87
C PHE A 236 -2.32 7.88 -13.45
N VAL A 237 -1.18 8.50 -13.17
CA VAL A 237 -0.68 9.71 -13.81
C VAL A 237 0.77 9.51 -14.24
N THR A 238 1.24 10.19 -15.28
CA THR A 238 2.66 10.19 -15.58
C THR A 238 3.40 11.32 -14.87
N TRP A 239 4.69 11.14 -14.56
CA TRP A 239 5.52 12.21 -14.00
C TRP A 239 5.55 13.44 -14.90
N ARG A 240 5.66 13.22 -16.22
CA ARG A 240 5.62 14.28 -17.23
C ARG A 240 4.29 15.04 -17.21
N GLN A 241 3.16 14.33 -17.20
CA GLN A 241 1.84 14.97 -17.13
C GLN A 241 1.69 15.85 -15.89
N MET A 242 2.14 15.40 -14.71
CA MET A 242 2.09 16.23 -13.50
C MET A 242 2.96 17.48 -13.62
N VAL A 243 4.16 17.36 -14.18
CA VAL A 243 5.05 18.51 -14.38
C VAL A 243 4.44 19.53 -15.33
N ASP A 244 3.90 19.07 -16.46
CA ASP A 244 3.32 19.94 -17.48
C ASP A 244 2.02 20.60 -16.97
N GLU A 245 1.08 19.81 -16.42
CA GLU A 245 -0.23 20.27 -15.96
C GLU A 245 -0.09 21.29 -14.82
N PHE A 246 0.83 21.03 -13.90
CA PHE A 246 1.04 21.91 -12.75
C PHE A 246 2.11 22.97 -13.00
N GLY A 247 2.71 23.07 -14.19
CA GLY A 247 3.75 24.05 -14.50
C GLY A 247 4.95 23.97 -13.53
N LEU A 248 5.40 22.76 -13.24
CA LEU A 248 6.55 22.51 -12.35
C LEU A 248 7.86 22.60 -13.15
N PRO A 249 9.00 22.85 -12.47
CA PRO A 249 10.30 22.83 -13.12
C PRO A 249 10.67 21.43 -13.63
N GLU A 250 11.34 21.36 -14.78
CA GLU A 250 11.83 20.11 -15.41
C GLU A 250 12.74 19.30 -14.48
N GLU A 251 13.44 19.97 -13.58
CA GLU A 251 14.31 19.36 -12.58
C GLU A 251 13.54 18.40 -11.66
N CYS A 252 12.21 18.56 -11.53
CA CYS A 252 11.36 17.63 -10.78
C CYS A 252 11.32 16.22 -11.39
N LEU A 253 11.67 16.08 -12.68
CA LEU A 253 11.75 14.79 -13.35
C LEU A 253 13.07 14.06 -13.08
N VAL A 254 14.12 14.76 -12.64
CA VAL A 254 15.40 14.15 -12.33
C VAL A 254 15.35 13.58 -10.92
N GLU A 255 15.79 12.33 -10.74
CA GLU A 255 16.07 11.85 -9.39
C GLU A 255 17.30 12.58 -8.86
N SER A 256 17.12 13.47 -7.90
CA SER A 256 18.22 13.86 -7.04
C SER A 256 18.65 12.61 -6.27
N LEU A 257 19.77 12.02 -6.67
CA LEU A 257 20.43 10.98 -5.88
C LEU A 257 20.60 11.53 -4.46
N PRO A 258 20.23 10.78 -3.41
CA PRO A 258 20.53 11.21 -2.05
C PRO A 258 22.05 11.38 -1.92
N VAL A 259 22.46 12.58 -1.49
CA VAL A 259 23.84 12.92 -1.14
C VAL A 259 24.22 12.22 0.17
#